data_AF-A0A7M3X6C4-F1
#
_entry.id   AF-A0A7M3X6C4-F1
#
_cell.length_a   1.000
_cell.length_b   1.000
_cell.length_c   1.000
_cell.angle_alpha   90.00
_cell.angle_beta   90.00
_cell.angle_gamma   90.00
#
_symmetry.space_group_name_H-M   'P 1'
#
loop_
_entity.id
_entity.type
_entity.pdbx_description
1 polymer ?
#
loop_
_entity_poly.entity_id
_entity_poly.type
_entity_poly.pdbx_seq_one_letter_code
_entity_poly.pdbx_strand_id
1 'polypeptide(L)'
;AEAVEAAKAADVRRYEAYTALWPRSELDALEAAVGSIEKVMRPEVEQPDVLFELAHTSLVALLVVGDPLQATTHVDLQLQAAEAGIECRVFHGVSITTLVTGAIGLSNYKFGRQTTLTYPYGGWVATSPLEVIAVNMHQNLHTLALLDLDPTGEGVGNQVPMKPSDALVSLRLMWDKLGQMLDEMPRETALEAMRHEACAVFLARSLDDVHVVLCADMGTDDERMVATTVGALDGIEGGRLNSLVFQSTASEVEERALLRWE
;
A
#
# COMPACT_ATOMS: atom_id res chain seq x y z
N ALA A 1 23.46 -1.53 -1.16
CA ALA A 1 24.79 -1.31 -1.76
C ALA A 1 24.69 -1.26 -3.29
N GLU A 2 24.19 -2.33 -3.94
CA GLU A 2 24.12 -2.39 -5.41
C GLU A 2 23.21 -1.32 -6.05
N ALA A 3 22.02 -1.06 -5.50
CA ALA A 3 21.10 -0.04 -6.02
C ALA A 3 21.72 1.37 -6.01
N VAL A 4 22.47 1.71 -4.96
CA VAL A 4 23.16 3.01 -4.83
C VAL A 4 24.27 3.14 -5.88
N GLU A 5 25.06 2.08 -6.09
CA GLU A 5 26.09 2.09 -7.12
C GLU A 5 25.50 2.17 -8.53
N ALA A 6 24.38 1.49 -8.79
CA ALA A 6 23.65 1.63 -10.05
C ALA A 6 23.13 3.06 -10.27
N ALA A 7 22.56 3.68 -9.21
CA ALA A 7 22.09 5.07 -9.28
C ALA A 7 23.23 6.08 -9.50
N LYS A 8 24.43 5.84 -8.94
CA LYS A 8 25.63 6.66 -9.21
C LYS A 8 26.12 6.49 -10.64
N ALA A 9 26.10 5.27 -11.16
CA ALA A 9 26.56 4.96 -12.51
C ALA A 9 25.62 5.48 -13.61
N ALA A 10 24.34 5.72 -13.30
CA ALA A 10 23.39 6.28 -14.24
C ALA A 10 23.80 7.67 -14.75
N ASP A 11 23.48 7.98 -16.00
CA ASP A 11 23.65 9.31 -16.57
C ASP A 11 22.49 10.21 -16.12
N VAL A 12 21.27 9.66 -16.15
CA VAL A 12 20.03 10.35 -15.77
C VAL A 12 19.39 9.63 -14.60
N ARG A 13 18.98 10.39 -13.58
CA ARG A 13 18.24 9.89 -12.41
C ARG A 13 16.87 10.56 -12.34
N ARG A 14 15.84 9.73 -12.27
CA ARG A 14 14.43 10.11 -12.18
C ARG A 14 13.88 9.55 -10.89
N TYR A 15 13.06 10.29 -10.16
CA TYR A 15 12.41 9.84 -8.94
C TYR A 15 10.91 9.92 -9.12
N GLU A 16 10.22 8.78 -9.12
CA GLU A 16 8.77 8.78 -9.11
C GLU A 16 8.28 9.11 -7.69
N ALA A 17 7.35 10.04 -7.59
CA ALA A 17 6.87 10.52 -6.30
C ALA A 17 5.35 10.38 -6.17
N TYR A 18 4.75 9.38 -6.83
CA TYR A 18 3.31 9.15 -6.83
C TYR A 18 2.91 7.84 -6.15
N THR A 19 3.80 6.84 -6.09
CA THR A 19 3.52 5.60 -5.35
C THR A 19 3.92 5.68 -3.88
N ALA A 20 4.89 6.54 -3.53
CA ALA A 20 5.22 6.94 -2.18
C ALA A 20 6.16 8.17 -2.17
N LEU A 21 6.32 8.79 -1.00
CA LEU A 21 7.09 10.03 -0.84
C LEU A 21 8.26 9.84 0.12
N TRP A 22 9.47 10.15 -0.32
CA TRP A 22 10.59 10.35 0.60
C TRP A 22 10.42 11.66 1.39
N PRO A 23 10.83 11.69 2.67
CA PRO A 23 11.02 12.96 3.34
C PRO A 23 12.08 13.78 2.61
N ARG A 24 11.88 15.10 2.56
CA ARG A 24 12.75 16.00 1.79
C ARG A 24 14.23 15.85 2.16
N SER A 25 14.52 15.73 3.46
CA SER A 25 15.89 15.55 3.97
C SER A 25 16.56 14.27 3.49
N GLU A 26 15.81 13.16 3.33
CA GLU A 26 16.35 11.90 2.81
C GLU A 26 16.59 11.97 1.30
N LEU A 27 15.68 12.62 0.56
CA LEU A 27 15.88 12.86 -0.87
C LEU A 27 17.11 13.75 -1.11
N ASP A 28 17.29 14.82 -0.33
CA ASP A 28 18.47 15.69 -0.42
C ASP A 28 19.77 14.91 -0.10
N ALA A 29 19.74 14.04 0.91
CA ALA A 29 20.87 13.18 1.25
C ALA A 29 21.19 12.17 0.12
N LEU A 30 20.16 11.63 -0.54
CA LEU A 30 20.35 10.77 -1.70
C LEU A 30 20.94 11.54 -2.88
N GLU A 31 20.41 12.73 -3.20
CA GLU A 31 20.94 13.58 -4.27
C GLU A 31 22.43 13.91 -4.04
N ALA A 32 22.83 14.18 -2.79
CA ALA A 32 24.23 14.39 -2.44
C ALA A 32 25.10 13.15 -2.68
N ALA A 33 24.54 11.94 -2.60
CA ALA A 33 25.25 10.68 -2.75
C ALA A 33 25.29 10.15 -4.19
N VAL A 34 24.24 10.39 -4.99
CA VAL A 34 24.08 9.81 -6.35
C VAL A 34 24.08 10.83 -7.48
N GLY A 35 24.04 12.12 -7.16
CA GLY A 35 23.91 13.21 -8.13
C GLY A 35 22.47 13.73 -8.25
N SER A 36 22.27 14.72 -9.12
CA SER A 36 20.97 15.38 -9.32
C SER A 36 19.88 14.37 -9.68
N ILE A 37 18.71 14.53 -9.06
CA ILE A 37 17.53 13.72 -9.30
C ILE A 37 16.40 14.63 -9.81
N GLU A 38 15.71 14.20 -10.86
CA GLU A 38 14.51 14.90 -11.34
C GLU A 38 13.25 14.13 -10.93
N LYS A 39 12.32 14.82 -10.26
CA LYS A 39 11.05 14.25 -9.85
C LYS A 39 10.13 14.09 -11.07
N VAL A 40 9.50 12.92 -11.19
CA VAL A 40 8.48 12.60 -12.19
C VAL A 40 7.19 12.11 -11.52
N MET A 41 6.09 12.24 -12.24
CA MET A 41 4.75 11.88 -11.77
C MET A 41 4.13 10.78 -12.62
N ARG A 42 2.95 10.27 -12.21
CA ARG A 42 2.29 9.12 -12.85
C ARG A 42 2.24 9.21 -14.38
N PRO A 43 1.83 10.33 -15.02
CA PRO A 43 1.71 10.37 -16.47
C PRO A 43 3.02 10.08 -17.20
N GLU A 44 4.15 10.55 -16.68
CA GLU A 44 5.47 10.35 -17.31
C GLU A 44 6.03 8.94 -17.12
N VAL A 45 5.50 8.19 -16.15
CA VAL A 45 5.93 6.81 -15.88
C VAL A 45 5.01 5.81 -16.57
N GLU A 46 3.70 6.07 -16.61
CA GLU A 46 2.72 5.23 -17.30
C GLU A 46 2.68 5.48 -18.82
N GLN A 47 3.11 6.67 -19.27
CA GLN A 47 3.37 7.01 -20.69
C GLN A 47 4.85 7.43 -20.84
N PRO A 48 5.78 6.45 -20.89
CA PRO A 48 7.20 6.68 -20.67
C PRO A 48 7.97 7.20 -21.90
N ASP A 49 7.33 7.97 -22.79
CA ASP A 49 7.94 8.46 -24.04
C ASP A 49 9.29 9.14 -23.77
N VAL A 50 9.31 10.07 -22.81
CA VAL A 50 10.52 10.82 -22.41
C VAL A 50 11.57 9.90 -21.77
N LEU A 51 11.14 8.97 -20.92
CA LEU A 51 12.07 8.02 -20.27
C LEU A 51 12.74 7.11 -21.29
N PHE A 52 12.00 6.67 -22.31
CA PHE A 52 12.49 5.76 -23.34
C PHE A 52 13.39 6.47 -24.35
N GLU A 53 13.05 7.70 -24.76
CA GLU A 53 13.94 8.53 -25.58
C GLU A 53 15.32 8.71 -24.91
N LEU A 54 15.34 8.96 -23.60
CA LEU A 54 16.58 9.05 -22.83
C LEU A 54 17.31 7.70 -22.77
N ALA A 55 16.60 6.62 -22.48
CA ALA A 55 17.16 5.28 -22.30
C ALA A 55 17.80 4.69 -23.58
N HIS A 56 17.43 5.18 -24.77
CA HIS A 56 18.08 4.78 -26.02
C HIS A 56 19.53 5.28 -26.16
N THR A 57 19.91 6.33 -25.42
CA THR A 57 21.24 6.97 -25.58
C THR A 57 22.01 7.08 -24.28
N SER A 58 21.37 6.84 -23.14
CA SER A 58 21.90 7.08 -21.80
C SER A 58 21.44 6.00 -20.82
N LEU A 59 22.21 5.76 -19.77
CA LEU A 59 21.77 4.92 -18.66
C LEU A 59 20.81 5.71 -17.76
N VAL A 60 19.53 5.32 -17.73
CA VAL A 60 18.48 5.97 -16.94
C VAL A 60 18.15 5.14 -15.70
N ALA A 61 18.20 5.76 -14.52
CA ALA A 61 17.73 5.17 -13.27
C ALA A 61 16.39 5.79 -12.88
N LEU A 62 15.34 4.96 -12.78
CA LEU A 62 14.09 5.33 -12.12
C LEU A 62 14.13 4.86 -10.66
N LEU A 63 14.15 5.81 -9.75
CA LEU A 63 14.19 5.62 -8.29
C LEU A 63 12.76 5.56 -7.77
N VAL A 64 12.46 4.52 -7.02
CA VAL A 64 11.14 4.21 -6.47
C VAL A 64 11.30 4.01 -4.96
N VAL A 65 10.37 4.54 -4.16
CA VAL A 65 10.39 4.31 -2.70
C VAL A 65 9.94 2.87 -2.43
N GLY A 66 10.70 2.15 -1.59
CA GLY A 66 10.40 0.77 -1.23
C GLY A 66 10.95 -0.22 -2.26
N ASP A 67 10.08 -1.10 -2.79
CA ASP A 67 10.45 -2.04 -3.86
C ASP A 67 9.69 -1.71 -5.14
N PRO A 68 10.37 -1.57 -6.30
CA PRO A 68 9.73 -1.17 -7.55
C PRO A 68 8.56 -2.05 -7.98
N LEU A 69 8.53 -3.33 -7.59
CA LEU A 69 7.53 -4.30 -8.03
C LEU A 69 6.59 -4.75 -6.91
N GLN A 70 6.53 -4.03 -5.79
CA GLN A 70 5.60 -4.31 -4.69
C GLN A 70 4.55 -3.21 -4.58
N ALA A 71 3.27 -3.58 -4.75
CA ALA A 71 2.14 -2.66 -4.68
C ALA A 71 2.21 -1.48 -5.66
N THR A 72 2.78 -1.71 -6.85
CA THR A 72 2.85 -0.74 -7.94
C THR A 72 2.48 -1.37 -9.28
N THR A 73 2.38 -0.55 -10.33
CA THR A 73 2.16 -0.97 -11.71
C THR A 73 3.44 -1.00 -12.55
N HIS A 74 4.63 -0.82 -11.96
CA HIS A 74 5.89 -0.69 -12.72
C HIS A 74 6.30 -1.93 -13.53
N VAL A 75 5.65 -3.08 -13.32
CA VAL A 75 5.80 -4.23 -14.24
C VAL A 75 5.37 -3.86 -15.67
N ASP A 76 4.37 -2.99 -15.83
CA ASP A 76 3.92 -2.50 -17.13
C ASP A 76 5.02 -1.69 -17.83
N LEU A 77 5.71 -0.80 -17.10
CA LEU A 77 6.87 -0.07 -17.61
C LEU A 77 7.98 -1.01 -18.12
N GLN A 78 8.23 -2.14 -17.42
CA GLN A 78 9.20 -3.13 -17.89
C GLN A 78 8.77 -3.82 -19.19
N LEU A 79 7.48 -4.12 -19.34
CA LEU A 79 6.93 -4.74 -20.55
C LEU A 79 7.01 -3.75 -21.73
N GLN A 80 6.59 -2.50 -21.52
CA GLN A 80 6.70 -1.44 -22.51
C GLN A 80 8.17 -1.22 -22.94
N ALA A 81 9.11 -1.24 -21.99
CA ALA A 81 10.54 -1.10 -22.30
C ALA A 81 11.06 -2.28 -23.14
N ALA A 82 10.66 -3.50 -22.81
CA ALA A 82 11.03 -4.68 -23.58
C ALA A 82 10.49 -4.62 -25.02
N GLU A 83 9.26 -4.15 -25.21
CA GLU A 83 8.67 -3.92 -26.54
C GLU A 83 9.40 -2.83 -27.34
N ALA A 84 9.92 -1.81 -26.66
CA ALA A 84 10.76 -0.76 -27.24
C ALA A 84 12.23 -1.19 -27.44
N GLY A 85 12.61 -2.42 -27.08
CA GLY A 85 13.98 -2.92 -27.19
C GLY A 85 14.96 -2.31 -26.18
N ILE A 86 14.46 -1.81 -25.05
CA ILE A 86 15.23 -1.23 -23.95
C ILE A 86 15.43 -2.30 -22.87
N GLU A 87 16.69 -2.54 -22.48
CA GLU A 87 17.00 -3.45 -21.37
C GLU A 87 16.65 -2.79 -20.03
N CYS A 88 15.84 -3.47 -19.22
CA CYS A 88 15.53 -3.05 -17.86
C CYS A 88 16.12 -4.01 -16.83
N ARG A 89 16.82 -3.44 -15.84
CA ARG A 89 17.30 -4.16 -14.66
C ARG A 89 16.64 -3.61 -13.39
N VAL A 90 16.07 -4.49 -12.57
CA VAL A 90 15.46 -4.13 -11.29
C VAL A 90 16.41 -4.43 -10.14
N PHE A 91 16.53 -3.46 -9.23
CA PHE A 91 17.16 -3.64 -7.94
C PHE A 91 16.07 -3.63 -6.87
N HIS A 92 15.86 -4.77 -6.23
CA HIS A 92 14.86 -4.91 -5.20
C HIS A 92 15.20 -4.12 -3.94
N GLY A 93 14.17 -3.61 -3.29
CA GLY A 93 14.26 -2.80 -2.08
C GLY A 93 13.50 -3.41 -0.91
N VAL A 94 13.51 -2.71 0.23
CA VAL A 94 12.71 -3.10 1.40
C VAL A 94 11.32 -2.51 1.21
N SER A 95 10.30 -3.36 1.13
CA SER A 95 8.91 -2.93 1.00
C SER A 95 8.16 -3.02 2.33
N ILE A 96 7.15 -2.15 2.48
CA ILE A 96 6.20 -2.22 3.58
C ILE A 96 5.56 -3.62 3.70
N THR A 97 5.37 -4.31 2.56
CA THR A 97 4.72 -5.64 2.51
C THR A 97 5.52 -6.71 3.26
N THR A 98 6.85 -6.62 3.25
CA THR A 98 7.73 -7.54 3.96
C THR A 98 8.12 -7.01 5.34
N LEU A 99 8.25 -5.69 5.48
CA LEU A 99 8.63 -5.06 6.74
C LEU A 99 7.56 -5.23 7.81
N VAL A 100 6.30 -4.87 7.51
CA VAL A 100 5.20 -4.95 8.49
C VAL A 100 4.94 -6.40 8.89
N THR A 101 4.90 -7.31 7.91
CA THR A 101 4.62 -8.73 8.16
C THR A 101 5.73 -9.41 8.96
N GLY A 102 6.96 -8.87 8.95
CA GLY A 102 8.07 -9.32 9.79
C GLY A 102 8.14 -8.67 11.18
N ALA A 103 7.70 -7.42 11.32
CA ALA A 103 7.91 -6.62 12.54
C ALA A 103 6.75 -6.67 13.54
N ILE A 104 5.51 -6.81 13.05
CA ILE A 104 4.29 -6.65 13.85
C ILE A 104 4.11 -7.73 14.93
N GLY A 105 4.75 -8.89 14.79
CA GLY A 105 4.67 -10.01 15.73
C GLY A 105 3.51 -10.99 15.49
N LEU A 106 2.76 -10.79 14.40
CA LEU A 106 1.82 -11.78 13.87
C LEU A 106 2.54 -12.83 13.03
N SER A 107 1.99 -14.03 12.93
CA SER A 107 2.54 -15.08 12.08
C SER A 107 2.47 -14.67 10.62
N ASN A 108 3.63 -14.59 9.96
CA ASN A 108 3.72 -14.28 8.53
C ASN A 108 2.94 -15.27 7.65
N TYR A 109 2.85 -16.54 8.05
CA TYR A 109 2.05 -17.58 7.37
C TYR A 109 0.54 -17.35 7.47
N LYS A 110 0.09 -16.46 8.36
CA LYS A 110 -1.31 -16.10 8.52
C LYS A 110 -1.67 -14.79 7.81
N PHE A 111 -0.81 -14.23 6.97
CA PHE A 111 -1.21 -13.11 6.11
C PHE A 111 -1.87 -13.62 4.82
N GLY A 112 -3.08 -13.13 4.55
CA GLY A 112 -3.83 -13.42 3.35
C GLY A 112 -3.59 -12.41 2.23
N ARG A 113 -4.56 -12.29 1.32
CA ARG A 113 -4.48 -11.35 0.21
C ARG A 113 -4.43 -9.91 0.73
N GLN A 114 -3.47 -9.11 0.27
CA GLN A 114 -3.38 -7.69 0.63
C GLN A 114 -4.41 -6.85 -0.14
N THR A 115 -4.71 -5.67 0.36
CA THR A 115 -5.63 -4.72 -0.30
C THR A 115 -5.18 -3.28 -0.09
N THR A 116 -5.84 -2.33 -0.75
CA THR A 116 -5.65 -0.89 -0.56
C THR A 116 -6.98 -0.25 -0.21
N LEU A 117 -7.04 0.50 0.90
CA LEU A 117 -8.17 1.37 1.22
C LEU A 117 -8.04 2.65 0.41
N THR A 118 -9.06 2.94 -0.39
CA THR A 118 -9.08 4.12 -1.25
C THR A 118 -9.91 5.25 -0.66
N TYR A 119 -9.63 6.48 -1.07
CA TYR A 119 -10.57 7.58 -0.86
C TYR A 119 -11.86 7.33 -1.68
N PRO A 120 -13.00 7.94 -1.29
CA PRO A 120 -14.20 7.96 -2.10
C PRO A 120 -14.04 8.93 -3.28
N TYR A 121 -13.77 8.42 -4.47
CA TYR A 121 -13.51 9.23 -5.67
C TYR A 121 -14.80 9.69 -6.34
N GLY A 122 -15.08 10.99 -6.36
CA GLY A 122 -16.25 11.54 -7.06
C GLY A 122 -17.59 10.93 -6.61
N GLY A 123 -17.68 10.51 -5.34
CA GLY A 123 -18.85 9.81 -4.78
C GLY A 123 -18.87 8.29 -5.02
N TRP A 124 -17.91 7.74 -5.77
CA TRP A 124 -17.73 6.31 -5.91
C TRP A 124 -16.96 5.74 -4.71
N VAL A 125 -17.57 4.76 -4.05
CA VAL A 125 -16.99 4.04 -2.91
C VAL A 125 -16.67 2.60 -3.33
N ALA A 126 -15.44 2.15 -3.15
CA ALA A 126 -15.04 0.77 -3.49
C ALA A 126 -15.40 -0.20 -2.35
N THR A 127 -16.11 -1.30 -2.62
CA THR A 127 -16.39 -2.34 -1.60
C THR A 127 -15.33 -3.43 -1.55
N SER A 128 -14.56 -3.59 -2.63
CA SER A 128 -13.57 -4.65 -2.79
C SER A 128 -12.56 -4.75 -1.63
N PRO A 129 -12.10 -3.66 -0.96
CA PRO A 129 -11.19 -3.81 0.15
C PRO A 129 -11.82 -4.51 1.36
N LEU A 130 -13.08 -4.21 1.68
CA LEU A 130 -13.79 -4.90 2.76
C LEU A 130 -14.12 -6.35 2.40
N GLU A 131 -14.44 -6.64 1.14
CA GLU A 131 -14.64 -8.02 0.68
C GLU A 131 -13.37 -8.86 0.86
N VAL A 132 -12.18 -8.29 0.56
CA VAL A 132 -10.89 -8.96 0.80
C VAL A 132 -10.65 -9.20 2.29
N ILE A 133 -10.87 -8.18 3.13
CA ILE A 133 -10.72 -8.29 4.59
C ILE A 133 -11.67 -9.37 5.15
N ALA A 134 -12.93 -9.37 4.72
CA ALA A 134 -13.94 -10.34 5.13
C ALA A 134 -13.53 -11.78 4.76
N VAL A 135 -13.11 -12.00 3.51
CA VAL A 135 -12.65 -13.30 3.00
C VAL A 135 -11.43 -13.80 3.77
N ASN A 136 -10.42 -12.96 3.97
CA ASN A 136 -9.23 -13.32 4.74
C ASN A 136 -9.61 -13.68 6.18
N MET A 137 -10.41 -12.85 6.86
CA MET A 137 -10.87 -13.13 8.22
C MET A 137 -11.65 -14.44 8.32
N HIS A 138 -12.52 -14.73 7.36
CA HIS A 138 -13.28 -15.99 7.30
C HIS A 138 -12.35 -17.20 7.16
N GLN A 139 -11.17 -17.02 6.56
CA GLN A 139 -10.11 -18.03 6.44
C GLN A 139 -9.09 -18.00 7.60
N ASN A 140 -9.34 -17.22 8.66
CA ASN A 140 -8.41 -16.97 9.77
C ASN A 140 -7.08 -16.31 9.35
N LEU A 141 -7.09 -15.50 8.29
CA LEU A 141 -5.93 -14.78 7.78
C LEU A 141 -6.00 -13.28 8.12
N HIS A 142 -4.87 -12.73 8.57
CA HIS A 142 -4.63 -11.30 8.73
C HIS A 142 -4.58 -10.61 7.36
N THR A 143 -4.93 -9.33 7.31
CA THR A 143 -4.89 -8.55 6.07
C THR A 143 -4.03 -7.31 6.26
N LEU A 144 -2.96 -7.18 5.48
CA LEU A 144 -2.30 -5.89 5.30
C LEU A 144 -3.11 -5.06 4.30
N ALA A 145 -3.61 -3.93 4.76
CA ALA A 145 -4.28 -2.93 3.97
C ALA A 145 -3.38 -1.69 3.84
N LEU A 146 -2.94 -1.41 2.62
CA LEU A 146 -2.28 -0.14 2.30
C LEU A 146 -3.30 0.98 2.29
N LEU A 147 -2.88 2.21 2.55
CA LEU A 147 -3.76 3.36 2.49
C LEU A 147 -3.42 4.24 1.30
N ASP A 148 -4.46 4.81 0.70
CA ASP A 148 -4.33 5.69 -0.46
C ASP A 148 -3.45 6.91 -0.18
N LEU A 149 -2.84 7.43 -1.25
CA LEU A 149 -1.98 8.60 -1.18
C LEU A 149 -2.56 9.84 -1.84
N ASP A 150 -3.59 9.67 -2.67
CA ASP A 150 -4.12 10.76 -3.48
C ASP A 150 -5.65 10.72 -3.52
N PRO A 151 -6.36 11.68 -2.89
CA PRO A 151 -7.82 11.72 -2.93
C PRO A 151 -8.40 12.03 -4.33
N THR A 152 -7.58 12.44 -5.29
CA THR A 152 -7.99 12.62 -6.69
C THR A 152 -7.77 11.35 -7.52
N GLY A 153 -6.80 10.52 -7.14
CA GLY A 153 -6.40 9.31 -7.84
C GLY A 153 -5.56 9.56 -9.10
N GLU A 154 -5.32 10.83 -9.44
CA GLU A 154 -4.65 11.23 -10.69
C GLU A 154 -3.14 11.01 -10.62
N GLY A 155 -2.51 11.09 -9.44
CA GLY A 155 -1.07 10.94 -9.28
C GLY A 155 -0.26 12.04 -9.95
N VAL A 156 -0.84 13.23 -10.13
CA VAL A 156 -0.25 14.39 -10.82
C VAL A 156 0.36 15.44 -9.89
N GLY A 157 0.27 15.23 -8.57
CA GLY A 157 0.82 16.12 -7.54
C GLY A 157 -0.23 16.49 -6.49
N ASN A 158 0.23 17.00 -5.33
CA ASN A 158 -0.59 17.29 -4.15
C ASN A 158 -1.15 16.04 -3.45
N GLN A 159 -0.35 14.98 -3.36
CA GLN A 159 -0.71 13.81 -2.56
C GLN A 159 -1.10 14.22 -1.14
N VAL A 160 -2.20 13.64 -0.67
CA VAL A 160 -2.65 13.73 0.71
C VAL A 160 -2.70 12.29 1.22
N PRO A 161 -1.59 11.77 1.78
CA PRO A 161 -1.57 10.44 2.36
C PRO A 161 -2.67 10.27 3.39
N MET A 162 -3.44 9.19 3.22
CA MET A 162 -4.58 8.89 4.08
C MET A 162 -4.15 8.78 5.54
N LYS A 163 -4.78 9.60 6.37
CA LYS A 163 -4.64 9.57 7.83
C LYS A 163 -5.54 8.49 8.44
N PRO A 164 -5.29 8.08 9.69
CA PRO A 164 -6.17 7.14 10.39
C PRO A 164 -7.64 7.58 10.41
N SER A 165 -7.91 8.87 10.59
CA SER A 165 -9.25 9.45 10.52
C SER A 165 -9.90 9.31 9.14
N ASP A 166 -9.13 9.52 8.06
CA ASP A 166 -9.60 9.35 6.69
C ASP A 166 -9.92 7.88 6.39
N ALA A 167 -9.06 6.96 6.86
CA ALA A 167 -9.27 5.53 6.72
C ALA A 167 -10.56 5.09 7.44
N LEU A 168 -10.86 5.63 8.62
CA LEU A 168 -12.13 5.36 9.31
C LEU A 168 -13.33 5.82 8.48
N VAL A 169 -13.27 7.03 7.91
CA VAL A 169 -14.35 7.54 7.05
C VAL A 169 -14.54 6.63 5.83
N SER A 170 -13.45 6.28 5.14
CA SER A 170 -13.51 5.34 4.01
C SER A 170 -14.10 3.99 4.43
N LEU A 171 -13.62 3.39 5.52
CA LEU A 171 -14.12 2.10 6.02
C LEU A 171 -15.63 2.14 6.30
N ARG A 172 -16.14 3.21 6.93
CA ARG A 172 -17.58 3.38 7.20
C ARG A 172 -18.39 3.46 5.92
N LEU A 173 -17.94 4.26 4.95
CA LEU A 173 -18.61 4.36 3.64
C LEU A 173 -18.61 3.01 2.91
N MET A 174 -17.48 2.30 2.91
CA MET A 174 -17.36 0.99 2.31
C MET A 174 -18.28 -0.02 3.00
N TRP A 175 -18.39 0.05 4.33
CA TRP A 175 -19.20 -0.85 5.14
C TRP A 175 -20.68 -0.66 4.86
N ASP A 176 -21.16 0.58 4.87
CA ASP A 176 -22.54 0.92 4.54
C ASP A 176 -22.90 0.46 3.12
N LYS A 177 -22.01 0.73 2.16
CA LYS A 177 -22.22 0.34 0.76
C LYS A 177 -22.21 -1.18 0.59
N LEU A 178 -21.28 -1.90 1.23
CA LEU A 178 -21.23 -3.36 1.18
C LEU A 178 -22.50 -3.98 1.80
N GLY A 179 -22.99 -3.41 2.90
CA GLY A 179 -24.25 -3.83 3.53
C GLY A 179 -25.47 -3.66 2.61
N GLN A 180 -25.54 -2.56 1.86
CA GLN A 180 -26.63 -2.31 0.91
C GLN A 180 -26.63 -3.29 -0.28
N MET A 181 -25.45 -3.71 -0.75
CA MET A 181 -25.34 -4.60 -1.91
C MET A 181 -25.22 -6.09 -1.57
N LEU A 182 -25.15 -6.46 -0.29
CA LEU A 182 -24.87 -7.83 0.14
C LEU A 182 -25.83 -8.85 -0.50
N ASP A 183 -27.13 -8.53 -0.53
CA ASP A 183 -28.15 -9.41 -1.10
C ASP A 183 -28.04 -9.56 -2.62
N GLU A 184 -27.44 -8.57 -3.29
CA GLU A 184 -27.27 -8.52 -4.74
C GLU A 184 -25.93 -9.12 -5.20
N MET A 185 -25.01 -9.43 -4.28
CA MET A 185 -23.74 -10.06 -4.63
C MET A 185 -23.97 -11.42 -5.29
N PRO A 186 -23.22 -11.76 -6.36
CA PRO A 186 -23.37 -13.02 -7.07
C PRO A 186 -23.03 -14.21 -6.17
N ARG A 187 -23.67 -15.36 -6.42
CA ARG A 187 -23.54 -16.61 -5.65
C ARG A 187 -23.58 -17.86 -6.54
N GLU A 188 -23.25 -17.71 -7.83
CA GLU A 188 -23.43 -18.77 -8.83
C GLU A 188 -22.33 -19.83 -8.73
N THR A 189 -21.12 -19.40 -8.39
CA THR A 189 -19.97 -20.27 -8.16
C THR A 189 -19.73 -20.50 -6.66
N ALA A 190 -19.02 -21.59 -6.32
CA ALA A 190 -18.64 -21.87 -4.94
C ALA A 190 -17.78 -20.75 -4.32
N LEU A 191 -16.92 -20.11 -5.13
CA LEU A 191 -16.10 -18.98 -4.70
C LEU A 191 -16.96 -17.75 -4.38
N GLU A 192 -17.95 -17.47 -5.22
CA GLU A 192 -18.87 -16.36 -5.01
C GLU A 192 -19.77 -16.57 -3.79
N ALA A 193 -20.28 -17.79 -3.59
CA ALA A 193 -21.04 -18.14 -2.40
C ALA A 193 -20.21 -18.00 -1.12
N MET A 194 -18.95 -18.46 -1.13
CA MET A 194 -18.02 -18.29 0.00
C MET A 194 -17.72 -16.82 0.28
N ARG A 195 -17.48 -16.01 -0.75
CA ARG A 195 -17.25 -14.56 -0.59
C ARG A 195 -18.48 -13.88 0.01
N HIS A 196 -19.67 -14.20 -0.50
CA HIS A 196 -20.92 -13.68 0.04
C HIS A 196 -21.08 -14.05 1.53
N GLU A 197 -20.87 -15.31 1.89
CA GLU A 197 -20.93 -15.77 3.28
C GLU A 197 -19.91 -15.05 4.17
N ALA A 198 -18.67 -14.91 3.71
CA ALA A 198 -17.63 -14.17 4.42
C ALA A 198 -18.05 -12.72 4.69
N CYS A 199 -18.61 -12.03 3.69
CA CYS A 199 -19.10 -10.67 3.84
C CYS A 199 -20.28 -10.59 4.80
N ALA A 200 -21.24 -11.52 4.72
CA ALA A 200 -22.39 -11.57 5.63
C ALA A 200 -21.96 -11.77 7.10
N VAL A 201 -21.04 -12.71 7.36
CA VAL A 201 -20.47 -12.95 8.70
C VAL A 201 -19.67 -11.74 9.18
N PHE A 202 -18.96 -11.08 8.27
CA PHE A 202 -18.19 -9.88 8.61
C PHE A 202 -19.11 -8.69 8.92
N LEU A 203 -20.21 -8.49 8.20
CA LEU A 203 -21.16 -7.40 8.46
C LEU A 203 -22.03 -7.63 9.71
N ALA A 204 -22.12 -8.86 10.21
CA ALA A 204 -22.89 -9.20 11.40
C ALA A 204 -22.25 -8.72 12.72
N ARG A 205 -21.00 -8.25 12.70
CA ARG A 205 -20.31 -7.65 13.86
C ARG A 205 -20.36 -6.12 13.79
N SER A 206 -19.89 -5.44 14.82
CA SER A 206 -19.62 -4.00 14.77
C SER A 206 -18.31 -3.73 14.02
N LEU A 207 -18.32 -2.82 13.04
CA LEU A 207 -17.08 -2.34 12.41
C LEU A 207 -16.14 -1.75 13.45
N ASP A 208 -16.67 -0.98 14.41
CA ASP A 208 -15.87 -0.26 15.40
C ASP A 208 -15.07 -1.19 16.32
N ASP A 209 -15.50 -2.46 16.46
CA ASP A 209 -14.84 -3.48 17.30
C ASP A 209 -13.78 -4.28 16.52
N VAL A 210 -13.61 -4.05 15.22
CA VAL A 210 -12.62 -4.78 14.42
C VAL A 210 -11.21 -4.36 14.85
N HIS A 211 -10.44 -5.32 15.34
CA HIS A 211 -9.05 -5.11 15.75
C HIS A 211 -8.14 -4.83 14.54
N VAL A 212 -7.36 -3.76 14.68
CA VAL A 212 -6.37 -3.34 13.69
C VAL A 212 -5.09 -2.91 14.38
N VAL A 213 -3.97 -3.03 13.66
CA VAL A 213 -2.72 -2.38 14.05
C VAL A 213 -2.41 -1.32 13.01
N LEU A 214 -2.36 -0.06 13.44
CA LEU A 214 -1.83 1.02 12.63
C LEU A 214 -0.31 0.90 12.58
N CYS A 215 0.26 0.87 11.38
CA CYS A 215 1.70 0.88 11.15
C CYS A 215 2.04 2.18 10.38
N ALA A 216 2.77 3.07 11.04
CA ALA A 216 3.10 4.41 10.56
C ALA A 216 4.61 4.55 10.35
N ASP A 217 5.01 5.17 9.24
CA ASP A 217 6.40 5.52 8.90
C ASP A 217 7.41 4.37 9.08
N MET A 218 6.94 3.16 8.81
CA MET A 218 7.70 1.91 8.91
C MET A 218 9.00 1.97 8.12
N GLY A 219 10.11 1.60 8.75
CA GLY A 219 11.45 1.59 8.17
C GLY A 219 12.20 2.92 8.29
N THR A 220 11.64 3.88 9.04
CA THR A 220 12.26 5.18 9.34
C THR A 220 12.50 5.33 10.84
N ASP A 221 13.22 6.38 11.25
CA ASP A 221 13.42 6.71 12.67
C ASP A 221 12.11 7.11 13.38
N ASP A 222 11.08 7.48 12.62
CA ASP A 222 9.75 7.85 13.11
C ASP A 222 8.77 6.66 13.17
N GLU A 223 9.25 5.43 12.93
CA GLU A 223 8.42 4.22 12.90
C GLU A 223 7.58 4.07 14.18
N ARG A 224 6.27 3.83 14.00
CA ARG A 224 5.34 3.59 15.09
C ARG A 224 4.29 2.55 14.74
N MET A 225 4.02 1.65 15.66
CA MET A 225 2.87 0.76 15.63
C MET A 225 1.90 1.05 16.77
N VAL A 226 0.60 0.97 16.50
CA VAL A 226 -0.45 1.12 17.52
C VAL A 226 -1.52 0.05 17.32
N ALA A 227 -1.65 -0.88 18.27
CA ALA A 227 -2.74 -1.84 18.32
C ALA A 227 -4.00 -1.16 18.85
N THR A 228 -5.10 -1.29 18.11
CA THR A 228 -6.33 -0.55 18.38
C THR A 228 -7.53 -1.24 17.73
N THR A 229 -8.67 -0.55 17.66
CA THR A 229 -9.83 -0.95 16.85
C THR A 229 -10.12 0.07 15.77
N VAL A 230 -10.88 -0.33 14.74
CA VAL A 230 -11.29 0.60 13.66
C VAL A 230 -11.97 1.84 14.24
N GLY A 231 -12.88 1.68 15.22
CA GLY A 231 -13.62 2.80 15.79
C GLY A 231 -12.75 3.82 16.54
N ALA A 232 -11.55 3.43 16.96
CA ALA A 232 -10.61 4.29 17.67
C ALA A 232 -9.59 4.99 16.76
N LEU A 233 -9.59 4.71 15.46
CA LEU A 233 -8.63 5.30 14.50
C LEU A 233 -8.66 6.84 14.46
N ASP A 234 -9.83 7.46 14.65
CA ASP A 234 -9.98 8.93 14.66
C ASP A 234 -9.14 9.63 15.74
N GLY A 235 -8.87 8.93 16.84
CA GLY A 235 -8.07 9.44 17.95
C GLY A 235 -6.56 9.30 17.75
N ILE A 236 -6.09 8.75 16.63
CA ILE A 236 -4.69 8.42 16.40
C ILE A 236 -4.12 9.32 15.30
N GLU A 237 -3.03 10.00 15.61
CA GLU A 237 -2.35 10.94 14.70
C GLU A 237 -1.79 10.26 13.42
N GLY A 238 -1.26 9.05 13.58
CA GLY A 238 -0.54 8.33 12.54
C GLY A 238 0.80 8.99 12.20
N GLY A 239 1.32 8.66 11.02
CA GLY A 239 2.57 9.17 10.46
C GLY A 239 2.37 9.87 9.11
N ARG A 240 3.47 10.05 8.37
CA ARG A 240 3.47 10.57 6.99
C ARG A 240 2.90 9.55 6.02
N LEU A 241 3.27 8.27 6.18
CA LEU A 241 2.69 7.14 5.47
C LEU A 241 2.13 6.14 6.49
N ASN A 242 0.97 5.60 6.19
CA ASN A 242 0.21 4.76 7.10
C ASN A 242 -0.26 3.48 6.38
N SER A 243 -0.32 2.38 7.11
CA SER A 243 -0.97 1.13 6.70
C SER A 243 -1.72 0.53 7.89
N LEU A 244 -2.71 -0.31 7.61
CA LEU A 244 -3.49 -1.01 8.63
C LEU A 244 -3.30 -2.51 8.48
N VAL A 245 -3.09 -3.21 9.59
CA VAL A 245 -3.17 -4.67 9.62
C VAL A 245 -4.45 -5.08 10.33
N PHE A 246 -5.39 -5.66 9.59
CA PHE A 246 -6.62 -6.22 10.15
C PHE A 246 -6.33 -7.60 10.72
N GLN A 247 -6.58 -7.74 12.03
CA GLN A 247 -6.29 -8.97 12.76
C GLN A 247 -7.45 -9.97 12.61
N SER A 248 -7.18 -11.16 12.09
CA SER A 248 -8.02 -12.35 12.28
C SER A 248 -7.75 -13.00 13.65
N THR A 249 -8.41 -14.13 13.94
CA THR A 249 -8.16 -14.96 15.12
C THR A 249 -6.66 -15.14 15.38
N ALA A 250 -6.17 -14.66 16.51
CA ALA A 250 -4.76 -14.71 16.88
C ALA A 250 -4.50 -15.88 17.86
N SER A 251 -3.30 -16.43 17.83
CA SER A 251 -2.82 -17.33 18.89
C SER A 251 -2.44 -16.52 20.14
N GLU A 252 -2.31 -17.19 21.30
CA GLU A 252 -1.86 -16.55 22.54
C GLU A 252 -0.52 -15.83 22.38
N VAL A 253 0.39 -16.37 21.55
CA VAL A 253 1.68 -15.72 21.25
C VAL A 253 1.50 -14.45 20.44
N GLU A 254 0.62 -14.47 19.43
CA GLU A 254 0.31 -13.31 18.59
C GLU A 254 -0.37 -12.21 19.42
N GLU A 255 -1.35 -12.56 20.26
CA GLU A 255 -2.01 -11.63 21.18
C GLU A 255 -0.99 -10.96 22.11
N ARG A 256 -0.13 -11.76 22.76
CA ARG A 256 0.94 -11.24 23.62
C ARG A 256 1.94 -10.36 22.86
N ALA A 257 2.21 -10.65 21.59
CA ALA A 257 3.11 -9.85 20.77
C ALA A 257 2.50 -8.49 20.43
N LEU A 258 1.17 -8.41 20.24
CA LEU A 258 0.45 -7.17 19.96
C LEU A 258 0.35 -6.24 21.17
N LEU A 259 0.40 -6.77 22.40
CA LEU A 259 0.46 -5.95 23.63
C LEU A 259 1.67 -4.99 23.67
N ARG A 260 2.69 -5.21 22.84
CA ARG A 260 3.83 -4.30 22.71
C ARG A 260 3.45 -2.97 22.05
N TRP A 261 2.29 -2.91 21.40
CA TRP A 261 1.82 -1.81 20.58
C TRP A 261 0.58 -1.11 21.16
N GLU A 262 0.14 -1.48 22.37
CA GLU A 262 -0.97 -0.80 23.08
C GLU A 262 -0.55 0.54 23.70
#